data_AF-A0A0C3NRP9-F1
#
_entry.id   AF-A0A0C3NRP9-F1
#
_cell.length_a   1.000
_cell.length_b   1.000
_cell.length_c   1.000
_cell.angle_alpha   90.00
_cell.angle_beta   90.00
_cell.angle_gamma   90.00
#
_symmetry.space_group_name_H-M   'P 1'
#
loop_
_entity.id
_entity.type
_entity.pdbx_description
1 polymer ?
#
loop_
_entity_poly.entity_id
_entity_poly.type
_entity_poly.pdbx_seq_one_letter_code
_entity_poly.pdbx_strand_id
1 'polypeptide(L)'
;MPNQNKPTPPLDDIEPHIMRMWKARLTDRQIVAELRKVIDTNEYGIGLTKFIVVRKQMGLIRTREQGHTADSIRDVMVELRAMYPNAGAREMISLLHHERNMSVSRSVIREYFATYEPHLIRHRKACRLQRRRFWAAGVNDIWAVDQHDKWNKFGLALHTGVEPFSGKILWIRVWHSNRNPQLILTYYLDVVEELGFIPLVTQSDPGSENFGIANAQTMLRQWHDPALEGTLQHRWMRSRKNIKPEIMWSQLRRRFTPGFESLLEYGVHQGWYDIDNTLQCMLFRWIFIPWLQEELNGYRERVNYTMKRHDRHKVLPHGVPELMFHSPQDYGAIDFKFMVDKAALTHVRELYLNTGHPVFDLVPRPLNGHIEECYHRLGRPAITRSSVWDIYLDLLHALQNHTLLPPVLDSLPVDIDVDDSLPLLGGQRELPFKKRKDGYCYMGGAGGGLGLGKLLLIRLGLNEAEIFSDDDRVDELDDVEGELDVMEEGPNVVVSDFSDEEVDDNDSSRDESG
;
A
#
# COMPACT_ATOMS: atom_id res chain seq x y z
N MET A 1 61.09 -35.26 7.75
CA MET A 1 59.80 -34.65 8.13
C MET A 1 59.10 -34.22 6.85
N PRO A 2 57.88 -34.69 6.54
CA PRO A 2 57.19 -34.24 5.33
C PRO A 2 56.84 -32.75 5.48
N ASN A 3 57.06 -32.01 4.40
CA ASN A 3 56.91 -30.56 4.31
C ASN A 3 55.50 -30.14 4.78
N GLN A 4 55.39 -29.47 5.94
CA GLN A 4 54.11 -29.10 6.56
C GLN A 4 53.32 -28.04 5.76
N ASN A 5 53.90 -27.48 4.70
CA ASN A 5 53.28 -26.47 3.85
C ASN A 5 53.02 -27.01 2.45
N LYS A 6 51.79 -27.44 2.18
CA LYS A 6 51.33 -27.77 0.82
C LYS A 6 51.55 -26.57 -0.13
N PRO A 7 51.94 -26.81 -1.40
CA PRO A 7 52.09 -25.75 -2.39
C PRO A 7 50.78 -25.01 -2.62
N THR A 8 50.88 -23.75 -3.03
CA THR A 8 49.70 -22.98 -3.46
C THR A 8 49.23 -23.55 -4.81
N PRO A 9 47.91 -23.69 -5.06
CA PRO A 9 47.41 -24.10 -6.37
C PRO A 9 47.97 -23.21 -7.50
N PRO A 10 48.16 -23.74 -8.72
CA PRO A 10 48.48 -22.94 -9.90
C PRO A 10 47.46 -21.82 -10.09
N LEU A 11 47.94 -20.62 -10.45
CA LEU A 11 47.08 -19.43 -10.55
C LEU A 11 45.98 -19.63 -11.60
N ASP A 12 46.32 -20.22 -12.74
CA ASP A 12 45.42 -20.47 -13.86
C ASP A 12 44.19 -21.31 -13.46
N ASP A 13 44.35 -22.23 -12.49
CA ASP A 13 43.28 -23.11 -12.02
C ASP A 13 42.33 -22.41 -11.03
N ILE A 14 42.82 -21.44 -10.27
CA ILE A 14 42.03 -20.76 -9.21
C ILE A 14 41.53 -19.37 -9.61
N GLU A 15 42.18 -18.70 -10.56
CA GLU A 15 41.85 -17.35 -11.01
C GLU A 15 40.38 -17.20 -11.45
N PRO A 16 39.80 -18.08 -12.29
CA PRO A 16 38.39 -17.97 -12.69
C PRO A 16 37.44 -18.04 -11.49
N HIS A 17 37.77 -18.88 -10.50
CA HIS A 17 36.99 -19.02 -9.28
C HIS A 17 37.10 -17.79 -8.39
N ILE A 18 38.31 -17.25 -8.22
CA ILE A 18 38.57 -16.01 -7.47
C ILE A 18 37.80 -14.86 -8.11
N MET A 19 37.89 -14.68 -9.43
CA MET A 19 37.22 -13.61 -10.15
C MET A 19 35.69 -13.69 -10.04
N ARG A 20 35.12 -14.90 -10.12
CA ARG A 20 33.68 -15.12 -9.91
C ARG A 20 33.24 -14.68 -8.51
N MET A 21 33.96 -15.09 -7.48
CA MET A 21 33.62 -14.77 -6.09
C MET A 21 33.92 -13.32 -5.72
N TRP A 22 34.95 -12.73 -6.34
CA TRP A 22 35.27 -11.31 -6.24
C TRP A 22 34.16 -10.44 -6.81
N LYS A 23 33.66 -10.76 -8.02
CA LYS A 23 32.48 -10.11 -8.61
C LYS A 23 31.25 -10.27 -7.71
N ALA A 24 31.10 -11.40 -7.01
CA ALA A 24 30.04 -11.60 -6.01
C ALA A 24 30.26 -10.83 -4.69
N ARG A 25 31.37 -10.10 -4.56
CA ARG A 25 31.75 -9.27 -3.40
C ARG A 25 31.89 -10.06 -2.10
N LEU A 26 32.24 -11.35 -2.18
CA LEU A 26 32.54 -12.17 -1.00
C LEU A 26 33.79 -11.64 -0.27
N THR A 27 33.85 -11.87 1.05
CA THR A 27 35.03 -11.53 1.88
C THR A 27 36.20 -12.47 1.62
N ASP A 28 37.43 -12.05 1.93
CA ASP A 28 38.63 -12.88 1.71
C ASP A 28 38.53 -14.24 2.43
N ARG A 29 37.94 -14.28 3.64
CA ARG A 29 37.69 -15.53 4.38
C ARG A 29 36.69 -16.45 3.65
N GLN A 30 35.61 -15.89 3.11
CA GLN A 30 34.61 -16.65 2.35
C GLN A 30 35.20 -17.18 1.05
N ILE A 31 35.99 -16.38 0.32
CA ILE A 31 36.64 -16.82 -0.92
C ILE A 31 37.58 -17.99 -0.63
N VAL A 32 38.39 -17.92 0.44
CA VAL A 32 39.27 -19.03 0.83
C VAL A 32 38.48 -20.29 1.19
N ALA A 33 37.37 -20.16 1.92
CA ALA A 33 36.52 -21.30 2.29
C ALA A 33 35.90 -21.98 1.05
N GLU A 34 35.46 -21.19 0.07
CA GLU A 34 34.91 -21.72 -1.19
C GLU A 34 35.99 -22.31 -2.10
N LEU A 35 37.18 -21.69 -2.18
CA LEU A 35 38.31 -22.24 -2.95
C LEU A 35 38.71 -23.63 -2.46
N ARG A 36 38.70 -23.87 -1.15
CA ARG A 36 39.00 -25.18 -0.55
C ARG A 36 38.04 -26.30 -0.99
N LYS A 37 36.86 -25.97 -1.52
CA LYS A 37 35.92 -26.97 -2.05
C LYS A 37 36.21 -27.36 -3.49
N VAL A 38 37.00 -26.56 -4.20
CA VAL A 38 37.23 -26.70 -5.65
C VAL A 38 38.64 -27.21 -5.92
N ILE A 39 39.61 -26.89 -5.08
CA ILE A 39 40.99 -27.37 -5.19
C ILE A 39 41.14 -28.77 -4.57
N ASP A 40 42.06 -29.59 -5.09
CA ASP A 40 42.45 -30.82 -4.40
C ASP A 40 43.23 -30.48 -3.13
N THR A 41 42.53 -30.51 -2.01
CA THR A 41 43.10 -30.22 -0.69
C THR A 41 44.11 -31.26 -0.22
N ASN A 42 44.24 -32.42 -0.88
CA ASN A 42 45.30 -33.39 -0.61
C ASN A 42 46.65 -32.93 -1.17
N GLU A 43 46.63 -32.29 -2.34
CA GLU A 43 47.81 -31.83 -3.07
C GLU A 43 48.18 -30.37 -2.76
N TYR A 44 47.20 -29.48 -2.67
CA TYR A 44 47.40 -28.04 -2.54
C TYR A 44 46.82 -27.45 -1.25
N GLY A 45 47.35 -26.29 -0.84
CA GLY A 45 46.87 -25.57 0.35
C GLY A 45 46.88 -24.06 0.17
N ILE A 46 45.72 -23.42 0.41
CA ILE A 46 45.57 -21.96 0.42
C ILE A 46 45.02 -21.47 1.75
N GLY A 47 45.85 -20.72 2.47
CA GLY A 47 45.50 -19.99 3.69
C GLY A 47 45.21 -18.52 3.38
N LEU A 48 44.61 -17.80 4.34
CA LEU A 48 44.21 -16.40 4.17
C LEU A 48 45.38 -15.50 3.76
N THR A 49 46.54 -15.65 4.40
CA THR A 49 47.75 -14.86 4.10
C THR A 49 48.24 -15.08 2.66
N LYS A 50 48.30 -16.34 2.22
CA LYS A 50 48.69 -16.70 0.84
C LYS A 50 47.67 -16.16 -0.17
N PHE A 51 46.38 -16.29 0.12
CA PHE A 51 45.32 -15.75 -0.72
C PHE A 51 45.40 -14.23 -0.87
N ILE A 52 45.70 -13.49 0.20
CA ILE A 52 45.85 -12.02 0.13
C ILE A 52 47.00 -11.64 -0.82
N VAL A 53 48.11 -12.37 -0.82
CA VAL A 53 49.23 -12.15 -1.76
C VAL A 53 48.79 -12.40 -3.20
N VAL A 54 48.13 -13.53 -3.47
CA VAL A 54 47.61 -13.88 -4.80
C VAL A 54 46.59 -12.85 -5.29
N ARG A 55 45.63 -12.47 -4.43
CA ARG A 55 44.63 -11.43 -4.71
C ARG A 55 45.28 -10.11 -5.13
N LYS A 56 46.34 -9.69 -4.42
CA LYS A 56 47.09 -8.46 -4.73
C LYS A 56 47.86 -8.56 -6.05
N GLN A 57 48.45 -9.71 -6.35
CA GLN A 57 49.09 -9.96 -7.65
C GLN A 57 48.09 -9.85 -8.81
N MET A 58 46.83 -10.23 -8.57
CA MET A 58 45.72 -10.05 -9.53
C MET A 58 45.16 -8.61 -9.59
N GLY A 59 45.72 -7.66 -8.83
CA GLY A 59 45.23 -6.27 -8.80
C GLY A 59 43.88 -6.06 -8.08
N LEU A 60 43.37 -7.08 -7.38
CA LEU A 60 42.07 -7.05 -6.72
C LEU A 60 42.16 -6.40 -5.34
N ILE A 61 42.25 -5.07 -5.27
CA ILE A 61 42.51 -4.33 -4.02
C ILE A 61 41.19 -4.03 -3.27
N ARG A 62 41.19 -4.18 -1.93
CA ARG A 62 40.00 -3.93 -1.08
C ARG A 62 39.86 -2.45 -0.71
N THR A 63 38.67 -2.07 -0.27
CA THR A 63 38.30 -0.67 0.04
C THR A 63 39.27 0.07 0.96
N ARG A 64 39.67 -0.52 2.09
CA ARG A 64 40.62 0.11 3.03
C ARG A 64 41.99 0.38 2.38
N GLU A 65 42.42 -0.52 1.50
CA GLU A 65 43.72 -0.45 0.83
C GLU A 65 43.71 0.52 -0.37
N GLN A 66 42.57 0.69 -1.05
CA GLN A 66 42.43 1.69 -2.13
C GLN A 66 42.32 3.13 -1.61
N GLY A 67 41.79 3.32 -0.39
CA GLY A 67 41.82 4.63 0.28
C GLY A 67 41.10 5.77 -0.44
N HIS A 68 40.11 5.46 -1.29
CA HIS A 68 39.37 6.47 -2.05
C HIS A 68 38.68 7.49 -1.13
N THR A 69 38.82 8.78 -1.47
CA THR A 69 38.15 9.93 -0.86
C THR A 69 37.03 10.45 -1.76
N ALA A 70 36.16 11.34 -1.24
CA ALA A 70 35.10 11.96 -2.01
C ALA A 70 35.64 12.71 -3.25
N ASP A 71 36.78 13.37 -3.13
CA ASP A 71 37.45 14.05 -4.25
C ASP A 71 37.95 13.05 -5.30
N SER A 72 38.59 11.96 -4.86
CA SER A 72 39.23 10.99 -5.76
C SER A 72 38.26 10.23 -6.66
N ILE A 73 36.97 10.17 -6.29
CA ILE A 73 35.94 9.47 -7.04
C ILE A 73 35.12 10.40 -7.94
N ARG A 74 35.36 11.71 -7.88
CA ARG A 74 34.45 12.72 -8.43
C ARG A 74 34.21 12.60 -9.92
N ASP A 75 35.28 12.50 -10.71
CA ASP A 75 35.16 12.46 -12.17
C ASP A 75 34.39 11.21 -12.63
N VAL A 76 34.70 10.08 -12.02
CA VAL A 76 34.01 8.80 -12.26
C VAL A 76 32.54 8.87 -11.83
N MET A 77 32.25 9.54 -10.70
CA MET A 77 30.88 9.75 -10.22
C MET A 77 30.08 10.63 -11.19
N VAL A 78 30.67 11.66 -11.78
CA VAL A 78 30.03 12.52 -12.78
C VAL A 78 29.66 11.72 -14.03
N GLU A 79 30.57 10.88 -14.53
CA GLU A 79 30.29 9.99 -15.67
C GLU A 79 29.16 9.00 -15.37
N LEU A 80 29.25 8.29 -14.24
CA LEU A 80 28.23 7.32 -13.84
C LEU A 80 26.88 8.01 -13.62
N ARG A 81 26.85 9.26 -13.16
CA ARG A 81 25.61 10.02 -12.97
C ARG A 81 24.95 10.40 -14.29
N ALA A 82 25.71 10.61 -15.36
CA ALA A 82 25.15 10.86 -16.69
C ALA A 82 24.36 9.65 -17.22
N MET A 83 24.83 8.43 -16.92
CA MET A 83 24.16 7.18 -17.31
C MET A 83 23.09 6.75 -16.29
N TYR A 84 23.32 6.98 -15.00
CA TYR A 84 22.49 6.53 -13.88
C TYR A 84 22.09 7.72 -12.97
N PRO A 85 21.24 8.64 -13.46
CA PRO A 85 20.95 9.91 -12.78
C PRO A 85 20.30 9.73 -11.40
N ASN A 86 19.54 8.64 -11.23
CA ASN A 86 18.78 8.38 -10.00
C ASN A 86 19.44 7.34 -9.07
N ALA A 87 20.62 6.80 -9.39
CA ALA A 87 21.25 5.73 -8.63
C ALA A 87 21.59 6.15 -7.19
N GLY A 88 21.14 5.34 -6.22
CA GLY A 88 21.33 5.57 -4.79
C GLY A 88 22.71 5.13 -4.30
N ALA A 89 23.04 5.38 -3.02
CA ALA A 89 24.38 5.08 -2.48
C ALA A 89 24.81 3.62 -2.67
N ARG A 90 23.91 2.66 -2.44
CA ARG A 90 24.21 1.22 -2.61
C ARG A 90 24.47 0.86 -4.07
N GLU A 91 23.69 1.45 -4.97
CA GLU A 91 23.79 1.22 -6.41
C GLU A 91 25.05 1.87 -6.97
N MET A 92 25.38 3.10 -6.57
CA MET A 92 26.65 3.75 -6.95
C MET A 92 27.87 2.96 -6.48
N ILE A 93 27.85 2.39 -5.27
CA ILE A 93 28.91 1.49 -4.80
C ILE A 93 29.03 0.26 -5.69
N SER A 94 27.90 -0.27 -6.18
CA SER A 94 27.87 -1.40 -7.11
C SER A 94 28.46 -1.02 -8.47
N LEU A 95 28.02 0.10 -9.04
CA LEU A 95 28.48 0.61 -10.34
C LEU A 95 30.00 0.89 -10.32
N LEU A 96 30.49 1.57 -9.28
CA LEU A 96 31.92 1.81 -9.10
C LEU A 96 32.73 0.50 -9.04
N HIS A 97 32.20 -0.53 -8.35
CA HIS A 97 32.87 -1.82 -8.25
C HIS A 97 32.87 -2.59 -9.57
N HIS A 98 31.73 -2.65 -10.27
CA HIS A 98 31.56 -3.49 -11.45
C HIS A 98 32.03 -2.86 -12.76
N GLU A 99 31.87 -1.54 -12.92
CA GLU A 99 32.17 -0.85 -14.19
C GLU A 99 33.51 -0.12 -14.17
N ARG A 100 34.07 0.11 -12.97
CA ARG A 100 35.27 0.93 -12.79
C ARG A 100 36.31 0.26 -11.88
N ASN A 101 36.04 -0.95 -11.38
CA ASN A 101 36.92 -1.70 -10.46
C ASN A 101 37.31 -0.93 -9.17
N MET A 102 36.47 0.03 -8.77
CA MET A 102 36.70 0.86 -7.58
C MET A 102 35.87 0.34 -6.40
N SER A 103 36.56 -0.06 -5.34
CA SER A 103 35.96 -0.53 -4.10
C SER A 103 35.82 0.63 -3.12
N VAL A 104 34.72 1.37 -3.19
CA VAL A 104 34.50 2.58 -2.37
C VAL A 104 33.62 2.28 -1.15
N SER A 105 33.96 2.90 -0.01
CA SER A 105 33.19 2.74 1.23
C SER A 105 31.86 3.50 1.17
N ARG A 106 30.90 3.07 1.99
CA ARG A 106 29.62 3.77 2.10
C ARG A 106 29.75 5.16 2.71
N SER A 107 30.72 5.39 3.60
CA SER A 107 30.97 6.71 4.20
C SER A 107 31.44 7.70 3.16
N VAL A 108 32.39 7.33 2.30
CA VAL A 108 32.93 8.18 1.24
C VAL A 108 31.85 8.57 0.22
N ILE A 109 30.98 7.64 -0.16
CA ILE A 109 29.84 7.95 -1.06
C ILE A 109 28.82 8.89 -0.39
N ARG A 110 28.60 8.74 0.91
CA ARG A 110 27.73 9.64 1.66
C ARG A 110 28.31 11.04 1.76
N GLU A 111 29.61 11.15 2.02
CA GLU A 111 30.36 12.40 2.03
C GLU A 111 30.28 13.07 0.66
N TYR A 112 30.56 12.35 -0.42
CA TYR A 112 30.41 12.85 -1.79
C TYR A 112 29.00 13.39 -2.06
N PHE A 113 27.95 12.65 -1.69
CA PHE A 113 26.57 13.13 -1.86
C PHE A 113 26.28 14.37 -1.02
N ALA A 114 26.81 14.46 0.20
CA ALA A 114 26.60 15.61 1.07
C ALA A 114 27.29 16.87 0.51
N THR A 115 28.49 16.72 -0.03
CA THR A 115 29.32 17.81 -0.56
C THR A 115 28.85 18.28 -1.94
N TYR A 116 28.65 17.35 -2.88
CA TYR A 116 28.42 17.69 -4.30
C TYR A 116 26.98 17.53 -4.77
N GLU A 117 26.19 16.66 -4.14
CA GLU A 117 24.81 16.37 -4.53
C GLU A 117 23.77 16.65 -3.41
N PRO A 118 23.89 17.72 -2.60
CA PRO A 118 23.01 17.95 -1.45
C PRO A 118 21.55 18.19 -1.86
N HIS A 119 21.32 18.63 -3.10
CA HIS A 119 19.99 18.82 -3.66
C HIS A 119 19.30 17.46 -3.97
N LEU A 120 20.03 16.45 -4.47
CA LEU A 120 19.49 15.11 -4.70
C LEU A 120 19.17 14.41 -3.37
N ILE A 121 20.00 14.59 -2.34
CA ILE A 121 19.69 14.14 -0.98
C ILE A 121 18.40 14.80 -0.49
N ARG A 122 18.28 16.14 -0.61
CA ARG A 122 17.10 16.88 -0.19
C ARG A 122 15.85 16.43 -0.93
N HIS A 123 15.92 16.23 -2.25
CA HIS A 123 14.81 15.71 -3.06
C HIS A 123 14.39 14.29 -2.61
N ARG A 124 15.34 13.39 -2.39
CA ARG A 124 15.06 12.03 -1.87
C ARG A 124 14.51 12.03 -0.45
N LYS A 125 14.98 12.93 0.42
CA LYS A 125 14.47 13.11 1.79
C LYS A 125 13.08 13.76 1.80
N ALA A 126 12.81 14.70 0.90
CA ALA A 126 11.51 15.35 0.73
C ALA A 126 10.43 14.38 0.24
N CYS A 127 10.81 13.39 -0.59
CA CYS A 127 9.93 12.34 -1.08
C CYS A 127 9.84 11.11 -0.17
N ARG A 128 10.35 11.14 1.07
CA ARG A 128 10.01 10.08 2.04
C ARG A 128 8.55 10.26 2.43
N LEU A 129 7.75 9.22 2.25
CA LEU A 129 6.47 9.06 2.94
C LEU A 129 6.73 9.23 4.44
N GLN A 130 6.41 10.41 4.99
CA GLN A 130 6.37 10.60 6.43
C GLN A 130 5.25 9.71 6.95
N ARG A 131 5.59 8.75 7.82
CA ARG A 131 4.56 7.99 8.54
C ARG A 131 3.74 8.98 9.35
N ARG A 132 2.46 9.13 8.98
CA ARG A 132 1.48 9.88 9.75
C ARG A 132 0.52 8.90 10.39
N ARG A 133 0.22 9.10 11.68
CA ARG A 133 -0.79 8.32 12.38
C ARG A 133 -2.16 8.87 11.97
N PHE A 134 -2.93 8.08 11.21
CA PHE A 134 -4.33 8.38 10.89
C PHE A 134 -5.17 8.17 12.15
N TRP A 135 -6.02 9.13 12.50
CA TRP A 135 -6.88 9.07 13.68
C TRP A 135 -8.34 9.38 13.32
N ALA A 136 -9.24 8.55 13.85
CA ALA A 136 -10.70 8.73 13.85
C ALA A 136 -11.19 8.47 15.28
N ALA A 137 -12.21 9.19 15.72
CA ALA A 137 -12.69 9.17 17.10
C ALA A 137 -13.42 7.87 17.47
N GLY A 138 -13.97 7.18 16.48
CA GLY A 138 -14.76 5.96 16.64
C GLY A 138 -15.24 5.44 15.29
N VAL A 139 -16.07 4.40 15.33
CA VAL A 139 -16.73 3.86 14.13
C VAL A 139 -17.74 4.88 13.61
N ASN A 140 -17.86 5.01 12.30
CA ASN A 140 -18.77 5.95 11.62
C ASN A 140 -18.49 7.43 11.90
N ASP A 141 -17.33 7.77 12.49
CA ASP A 141 -16.86 9.15 12.56
C ASP A 141 -16.58 9.70 11.15
N ILE A 142 -16.12 8.83 10.25
CA ILE A 142 -15.80 9.17 8.87
C ILE A 142 -15.95 7.97 7.94
N TRP A 143 -16.50 8.16 6.74
CA TRP A 143 -16.35 7.21 5.63
C TRP A 143 -15.48 7.83 4.55
N ALA A 144 -14.40 7.12 4.18
CA ALA A 144 -13.46 7.57 3.17
C ALA A 144 -13.69 6.83 1.85
N VAL A 145 -13.78 7.57 0.76
CA VAL A 145 -14.09 7.05 -0.58
C VAL A 145 -12.98 7.41 -1.56
N ASP A 146 -12.74 6.55 -2.55
CA ASP A 146 -11.66 6.74 -3.51
C ASP A 146 -11.88 5.91 -4.78
N GLN A 147 -11.23 6.33 -5.86
CA GLN A 147 -11.27 5.68 -7.17
C GLN A 147 -9.90 5.10 -7.56
N HIS A 148 -9.87 4.13 -8.48
CA HIS A 148 -8.62 3.54 -8.94
C HIS A 148 -8.63 3.20 -10.44
N ASP A 149 -7.76 3.89 -11.18
CA ASP A 149 -7.78 3.95 -12.65
C ASP A 149 -6.94 2.89 -13.38
N LYS A 150 -6.22 2.02 -12.66
CA LYS A 150 -5.24 1.12 -13.29
C LYS A 150 -5.87 0.13 -14.28
N TRP A 151 -7.16 -0.16 -14.13
CA TRP A 151 -7.90 -1.06 -15.03
C TRP A 151 -8.59 -0.31 -16.17
N ASN A 152 -8.45 1.01 -16.26
CA ASN A 152 -8.99 1.80 -17.38
C ASN A 152 -8.41 1.34 -18.72
N LYS A 153 -7.20 0.74 -18.72
CA LYS A 153 -6.60 0.09 -19.89
C LYS A 153 -7.39 -1.11 -20.44
N PHE A 154 -8.34 -1.64 -19.67
CA PHE A 154 -9.29 -2.68 -20.08
C PHE A 154 -10.73 -2.15 -20.18
N GLY A 155 -10.93 -0.83 -20.06
CA GLY A 155 -12.26 -0.22 -20.00
C GLY A 155 -13.01 -0.48 -18.69
N LEU A 156 -12.28 -0.74 -17.59
CA LEU A 156 -12.85 -1.01 -16.26
C LEU A 156 -12.33 0.01 -15.24
N ALA A 157 -13.24 0.64 -14.53
CA ALA A 157 -12.96 1.59 -13.46
C ALA A 157 -13.38 1.01 -12.11
N LEU A 158 -12.58 1.25 -11.07
CA LEU A 158 -12.85 0.79 -9.71
C LEU A 158 -13.13 1.95 -8.77
N HIS A 159 -14.05 1.73 -7.83
CA HIS A 159 -14.35 2.68 -6.75
C HIS A 159 -14.58 1.95 -5.43
N THR A 160 -14.20 2.57 -4.31
CA THR A 160 -14.39 1.99 -2.97
C THR A 160 -14.82 3.01 -1.94
N GLY A 161 -15.54 2.53 -0.92
CA GLY A 161 -15.77 3.22 0.34
C GLY A 161 -15.29 2.36 1.50
N VAL A 162 -14.60 2.99 2.45
CA VAL A 162 -13.99 2.35 3.61
C VAL A 162 -14.38 3.12 4.87
N GLU A 163 -14.77 2.40 5.93
CA GLU A 163 -14.88 2.95 7.27
C GLU A 163 -13.49 2.85 7.94
N PRO A 164 -12.75 3.96 8.12
CA PRO A 164 -11.34 3.91 8.50
C PRO A 164 -11.02 3.37 9.89
N PHE A 165 -11.95 3.49 10.85
CA PHE A 165 -11.72 3.12 12.25
C PHE A 165 -11.62 1.60 12.39
N SER A 166 -12.66 0.88 11.96
CA SER A 166 -12.72 -0.59 11.87
C SER A 166 -11.86 -1.12 10.71
N GLY A 167 -11.70 -0.33 9.65
CA GLY A 167 -11.11 -0.79 8.39
C GLY A 167 -12.05 -1.66 7.55
N LYS A 168 -13.37 -1.60 7.81
CA LYS A 168 -14.39 -2.28 7.01
C LYS A 168 -14.46 -1.65 5.63
N ILE A 169 -14.43 -2.50 4.59
CA ILE A 169 -14.75 -2.09 3.22
C ILE A 169 -16.27 -2.08 3.13
N LEU A 170 -16.85 -0.88 3.02
CA LEU A 170 -18.30 -0.71 2.89
C LEU A 170 -18.76 -1.14 1.49
N TRP A 171 -18.07 -0.65 0.46
CA TRP A 171 -18.26 -1.10 -0.91
C TRP A 171 -16.95 -1.16 -1.69
N ILE A 172 -16.93 -2.02 -2.69
CA ILE A 172 -15.95 -2.05 -3.77
C ILE A 172 -16.73 -2.34 -5.05
N ARG A 173 -16.63 -1.45 -6.03
CA ARG A 173 -17.43 -1.48 -7.25
C ARG A 173 -16.52 -1.44 -8.47
N VAL A 174 -16.90 -2.21 -9.49
CA VAL A 174 -16.31 -2.16 -10.82
C VAL A 174 -17.37 -1.70 -11.81
N TRP A 175 -17.01 -0.79 -12.70
CA TRP A 175 -17.89 -0.29 -13.75
C TRP A 175 -17.11 0.16 -14.97
N HIS A 176 -17.78 0.71 -15.99
CA HIS A 176 -17.12 1.23 -17.19
C HIS A 176 -16.60 2.68 -17.04
N SER A 177 -17.02 3.40 -16.00
CA SER A 177 -16.58 4.77 -15.67
C SER A 177 -16.55 4.95 -14.15
N ASN A 178 -15.67 5.81 -13.65
CA ASN A 178 -15.62 6.28 -12.25
C ASN A 178 -15.69 7.81 -12.14
N ARG A 179 -15.91 8.51 -13.27
CA ARG A 179 -15.92 9.97 -13.35
C ARG A 179 -17.31 10.57 -13.22
N ASN A 180 -18.35 9.75 -13.39
CA ASN A 180 -19.72 10.23 -13.39
C ASN A 180 -20.27 10.33 -11.95
N PRO A 181 -20.70 11.53 -11.50
CA PRO A 181 -21.15 11.72 -10.14
C PRO A 181 -22.48 11.03 -9.82
N GLN A 182 -23.33 10.74 -10.81
CA GLN A 182 -24.56 9.94 -10.62
C GLN A 182 -24.21 8.52 -10.18
N LEU A 183 -23.23 7.91 -10.85
CA LEU A 183 -22.76 6.56 -10.56
C LEU A 183 -22.06 6.47 -9.20
N ILE A 184 -21.16 7.41 -8.90
CA ILE A 184 -20.45 7.40 -7.62
C ILE A 184 -21.41 7.63 -6.45
N LEU A 185 -22.43 8.48 -6.65
CA LEU A 185 -23.46 8.73 -5.65
C LEU A 185 -24.32 7.49 -5.35
N THR A 186 -24.69 6.67 -6.35
CA THR A 186 -25.50 5.46 -6.08
C THR A 186 -24.78 4.49 -5.15
N TYR A 187 -23.47 4.30 -5.32
CA TYR A 187 -22.69 3.43 -4.45
C TYR A 187 -22.78 3.83 -2.97
N TYR A 188 -22.78 5.14 -2.71
CA TYR A 188 -22.95 5.67 -1.37
C TYR A 188 -24.39 5.46 -0.87
N LEU A 189 -25.40 5.88 -1.64
CA LEU A 189 -26.79 5.84 -1.21
C LEU A 189 -27.32 4.41 -1.04
N ASP A 190 -26.86 3.45 -1.83
CA ASP A 190 -27.23 2.03 -1.68
C ASP A 190 -26.75 1.49 -0.32
N VAL A 191 -25.54 1.86 0.11
CA VAL A 191 -25.01 1.45 1.42
C VAL A 191 -25.72 2.18 2.56
N VAL A 192 -26.09 3.45 2.37
CA VAL A 192 -26.90 4.19 3.36
C VAL A 192 -28.29 3.55 3.51
N GLU A 193 -28.91 3.12 2.42
CA GLU A 193 -30.19 2.42 2.44
C GLU A 193 -30.09 1.05 3.11
N GLU A 194 -29.04 0.28 2.80
CA GLU A 194 -28.76 -1.03 3.42
C GLU A 194 -28.58 -0.90 4.95
N LEU A 195 -27.80 0.08 5.40
CA LEU A 195 -27.44 0.25 6.81
C LEU A 195 -28.48 1.05 7.61
N GLY A 196 -29.24 1.94 6.96
CA GLY A 196 -30.19 2.85 7.60
C GLY A 196 -29.55 4.03 8.35
N PHE A 197 -28.25 4.26 8.17
CA PHE A 197 -27.51 5.34 8.81
C PHE A 197 -26.35 5.86 7.95
N ILE A 198 -25.84 7.04 8.31
CA ILE A 198 -24.69 7.72 7.69
C ILE A 198 -23.57 7.98 8.71
N PRO A 199 -22.33 8.22 8.27
CA PRO A 199 -21.26 8.68 9.16
C PRO A 199 -21.48 10.14 9.56
N LEU A 200 -20.63 10.66 10.44
CA LEU A 200 -20.62 12.11 10.67
C LEU A 200 -20.18 12.87 9.42
N VAL A 201 -19.07 12.46 8.80
CA VAL A 201 -18.57 13.10 7.58
C VAL A 201 -18.13 12.07 6.57
N THR A 202 -18.20 12.44 5.29
CA THR A 202 -17.54 11.69 4.22
C THR A 202 -16.22 12.37 3.84
N GLN A 203 -15.34 11.63 3.17
CA GLN A 203 -14.02 12.13 2.78
C GLN A 203 -13.60 11.55 1.44
N SER A 204 -13.06 12.38 0.55
CA SER A 204 -12.42 11.95 -0.70
C SER A 204 -11.32 12.92 -1.10
N ASP A 205 -10.53 12.55 -2.11
CA ASP A 205 -9.74 13.56 -2.84
C ASP A 205 -10.67 14.53 -3.61
N PRO A 206 -10.20 15.74 -3.94
CA PRO A 206 -11.00 16.68 -4.72
C PRO A 206 -11.30 16.15 -6.13
N GLY A 207 -12.58 16.09 -6.48
CA GLY A 207 -13.04 15.66 -7.79
C GLY A 207 -14.55 15.87 -7.92
N SER A 208 -15.02 16.27 -9.11
CA SER A 208 -16.43 16.55 -9.37
C SER A 208 -17.29 15.29 -9.30
N GLU A 209 -16.71 14.12 -9.54
CA GLU A 209 -17.34 12.81 -9.37
C GLU A 209 -17.84 12.58 -7.93
N ASN A 210 -17.21 13.21 -6.94
CA ASN A 210 -17.57 13.08 -5.53
C ASN A 210 -18.60 14.12 -5.05
N PHE A 211 -18.98 15.09 -5.90
CA PHE A 211 -19.90 16.17 -5.50
C PHE A 211 -21.27 15.64 -5.11
N GLY A 212 -21.75 14.57 -5.76
CA GLY A 212 -22.99 13.89 -5.35
C GLY A 212 -22.94 13.41 -3.90
N ILE A 213 -21.87 12.71 -3.51
CA ILE A 213 -21.69 12.21 -2.12
C ILE A 213 -21.60 13.38 -1.14
N ALA A 214 -20.83 14.41 -1.47
CA ALA A 214 -20.67 15.58 -0.62
C ALA A 214 -22.00 16.31 -0.38
N ASN A 215 -22.80 16.48 -1.44
CA ASN A 215 -24.11 17.11 -1.39
C ASN A 215 -25.11 16.27 -0.57
N ALA A 216 -25.23 14.98 -0.90
CA ALA A 216 -26.14 14.06 -0.21
C ALA A 216 -25.84 13.96 1.29
N GLN A 217 -24.58 13.79 1.66
CA GLN A 217 -24.16 13.74 3.07
C GLN A 217 -24.48 15.05 3.80
N THR A 218 -24.18 16.19 3.18
CA THR A 218 -24.44 17.50 3.77
C THR A 218 -25.93 17.73 3.97
N MET A 219 -26.74 17.44 2.96
CA MET A 219 -28.19 17.63 3.04
C MET A 219 -28.83 16.71 4.07
N LEU A 220 -28.46 15.42 4.10
CA LEU A 220 -28.98 14.48 5.11
C LEU A 220 -28.63 14.93 6.53
N ARG A 221 -27.39 15.34 6.78
CA ARG A 221 -26.99 15.83 8.12
C ARG A 221 -27.71 17.13 8.51
N GLN A 222 -27.86 18.08 7.58
CA GLN A 222 -28.57 19.35 7.83
C GLN A 222 -30.08 19.17 8.00
N TRP A 223 -30.68 18.21 7.29
CA TRP A 223 -32.10 17.87 7.43
C TRP A 223 -32.45 17.49 8.86
N HIS A 224 -31.56 16.72 9.50
CA HIS A 224 -31.77 16.22 10.85
C HIS A 224 -31.18 17.09 11.96
N ASP A 225 -30.19 17.91 11.63
CA ASP A 225 -29.56 18.85 12.56
C ASP A 225 -29.42 20.23 11.89
N PRO A 226 -30.44 21.10 12.04
CA PRO A 226 -30.42 22.45 11.47
C PRO A 226 -29.24 23.31 11.95
N ALA A 227 -28.59 22.97 13.08
CA ALA A 227 -27.42 23.71 13.54
C ALA A 227 -26.19 23.52 12.63
N LEU A 228 -26.22 22.55 11.71
CA LEU A 228 -25.19 22.30 10.71
C LEU A 228 -25.39 23.12 9.43
N GLU A 229 -26.44 23.94 9.34
CA GLU A 229 -26.71 24.78 8.17
C GLU A 229 -25.49 25.66 7.83
N GLY A 230 -25.14 25.71 6.54
CA GLY A 230 -23.99 26.46 6.04
C GLY A 230 -22.63 25.79 6.28
N THR A 231 -22.60 24.53 6.74
CA THR A 231 -21.37 23.74 6.88
C THR A 231 -21.37 22.50 5.99
N LEU A 232 -20.28 22.28 5.27
CA LEU A 232 -20.10 21.11 4.40
C LEU A 232 -19.75 19.89 5.24
N GLN A 233 -20.57 18.83 5.18
CA GLN A 233 -20.33 17.57 5.93
C GLN A 233 -19.50 16.56 5.13
N HIS A 234 -18.56 17.09 4.36
CA HIS A 234 -17.61 16.34 3.55
C HIS A 234 -16.22 16.98 3.65
N ARG A 235 -15.17 16.16 3.62
CA ARG A 235 -13.79 16.62 3.67
C ARG A 235 -13.02 16.31 2.39
N TRP A 236 -12.59 17.39 1.73
CA TRP A 236 -11.70 17.34 0.57
C TRP A 236 -10.24 17.13 0.98
N MET A 237 -9.66 16.00 0.60
CA MET A 237 -8.30 15.62 0.94
C MET A 237 -7.28 16.14 -0.06
N ARG A 238 -6.76 17.33 0.21
CA ARG A 238 -5.66 17.88 -0.60
C ARG A 238 -4.32 17.22 -0.21
N SER A 239 -3.53 16.88 -1.22
CA SER A 239 -2.14 16.39 -1.10
C SER A 239 -1.95 14.94 -0.59
N ARG A 240 -2.66 13.96 -1.20
CA ARG A 240 -2.49 12.50 -0.94
C ARG A 240 -2.71 12.12 0.53
N LYS A 241 -3.81 12.63 1.09
CA LYS A 241 -4.18 12.40 2.50
C LYS A 241 -5.32 11.40 2.66
N ASN A 242 -5.88 10.90 1.56
CA ASN A 242 -6.88 9.84 1.55
C ASN A 242 -6.27 8.45 1.79
N ILE A 243 -5.42 8.34 2.83
CA ILE A 243 -4.50 7.23 3.06
C ILE A 243 -5.21 5.88 3.22
N LYS A 244 -6.45 5.88 3.73
CA LYS A 244 -7.16 4.66 4.12
C LYS A 244 -7.67 3.88 2.91
N PRO A 245 -8.39 4.51 1.97
CA PRO A 245 -8.65 3.91 0.66
C PRO A 245 -7.36 3.55 -0.11
N GLU A 246 -6.32 4.40 -0.11
CA GLU A 246 -5.03 4.07 -0.76
C GLU A 246 -4.41 2.76 -0.20
N ILE A 247 -4.44 2.57 1.12
CA ILE A 247 -3.99 1.33 1.76
C ILE A 247 -4.83 0.13 1.29
N MET A 248 -6.15 0.30 1.21
CA MET A 248 -7.07 -0.74 0.72
C MET A 248 -6.71 -1.12 -0.72
N TRP A 249 -6.53 -0.14 -1.62
CA TRP A 249 -6.10 -0.39 -2.99
C TRP A 249 -4.75 -1.11 -3.06
N SER A 250 -3.81 -0.75 -2.19
CA SER A 250 -2.52 -1.45 -2.08
C SER A 250 -2.69 -2.92 -1.71
N GLN A 251 -3.62 -3.26 -0.81
CA GLN A 251 -3.91 -4.65 -0.46
C GLN A 251 -4.61 -5.40 -1.58
N LEU A 252 -5.59 -4.79 -2.25
CA LEU A 252 -6.25 -5.36 -3.43
C LEU A 252 -5.21 -5.67 -4.51
N ARG A 253 -4.32 -4.72 -4.81
CA ARG A 253 -3.26 -4.83 -5.81
C ARG A 253 -2.25 -5.94 -5.55
N ARG A 254 -2.04 -6.30 -4.28
CA ARG A 254 -1.08 -7.36 -3.89
C ARG A 254 -1.71 -8.74 -3.90
N ARG A 255 -3.01 -8.85 -3.64
CA ARG A 255 -3.66 -10.12 -3.28
C ARG A 255 -4.75 -10.57 -4.24
N PHE A 256 -5.40 -9.63 -4.93
CA PHE A 256 -6.52 -9.89 -5.81
C PHE A 256 -6.12 -9.61 -7.26
N THR A 257 -5.69 -8.37 -7.55
CA THR A 257 -5.54 -7.93 -8.94
C THR A 257 -4.59 -8.76 -9.80
N PRO A 258 -3.45 -9.32 -9.32
CA PRO A 258 -2.52 -10.00 -10.23
C PRO A 258 -3.16 -11.18 -10.98
N GLY A 259 -3.99 -11.97 -10.30
CA GLY A 259 -4.67 -13.11 -10.93
C GLY A 259 -5.68 -12.69 -11.99
N PHE A 260 -6.41 -11.59 -11.78
CA PHE A 260 -7.38 -11.08 -12.77
C PHE A 260 -6.69 -10.32 -13.90
N GLU A 261 -5.67 -9.51 -13.59
CA GLU A 261 -4.86 -8.82 -14.61
C GLU A 261 -4.24 -9.82 -15.59
N SER A 262 -3.65 -10.92 -15.12
CA SER A 262 -3.09 -11.93 -16.03
C SER A 262 -4.15 -12.56 -16.94
N LEU A 263 -5.38 -12.75 -16.47
CA LEU A 263 -6.48 -13.27 -17.28
C LEU A 263 -6.93 -12.26 -18.34
N LEU A 264 -7.05 -10.98 -17.95
CA LEU A 264 -7.46 -9.90 -18.84
C LEU A 264 -6.39 -9.63 -19.91
N GLU A 265 -5.12 -9.55 -19.50
CA GLU A 265 -3.98 -9.37 -20.40
C GLU A 265 -3.84 -10.52 -21.39
N TYR A 266 -4.17 -11.75 -20.97
CA TYR A 266 -4.17 -12.89 -21.88
C TYR A 266 -5.14 -12.71 -23.05
N GLY A 267 -6.39 -12.31 -22.80
CA GLY A 267 -7.37 -12.08 -23.88
C GLY A 267 -6.97 -10.94 -24.83
N VAL A 268 -6.36 -9.87 -24.29
CA VAL A 268 -5.79 -8.78 -25.10
C VAL A 268 -4.63 -9.28 -25.95
N HIS A 269 -3.68 -10.03 -25.38
CA HIS A 269 -2.52 -10.55 -26.11
C HIS A 269 -2.89 -11.58 -27.19
N GLN A 270 -3.98 -12.33 -27.01
CA GLN A 270 -4.50 -13.24 -28.02
C GLN A 270 -5.28 -12.51 -29.14
N GLY A 271 -5.51 -11.20 -29.00
CA GLY A 271 -6.28 -10.40 -29.97
C GLY A 271 -7.79 -10.65 -29.92
N TRP A 272 -8.30 -11.19 -28.82
CA TRP A 272 -9.74 -11.44 -28.63
C TRP A 272 -10.51 -10.17 -28.24
N TYR A 273 -9.82 -9.26 -27.57
CA TYR A 273 -10.39 -8.04 -27.05
C TYR A 273 -9.51 -6.84 -27.42
N ASP A 274 -10.13 -5.90 -28.12
CA ASP A 274 -9.63 -4.57 -28.41
C ASP A 274 -10.55 -3.53 -27.75
N ILE A 275 -9.97 -2.69 -26.90
CA ILE A 275 -10.69 -1.63 -26.18
C ILE A 275 -11.24 -0.57 -27.14
N ASP A 276 -10.58 -0.36 -28.28
CA ASP A 276 -10.97 0.63 -29.29
C ASP A 276 -12.08 0.10 -30.21
N ASN A 277 -12.40 -1.20 -30.13
CA ASN A 277 -13.53 -1.79 -30.84
C ASN A 277 -14.81 -1.71 -29.98
N THR A 278 -15.74 -0.86 -30.41
CA THR A 278 -17.00 -0.59 -29.68
C THR A 278 -17.79 -1.86 -29.32
N LEU A 279 -17.98 -2.78 -30.28
CA LEU A 279 -18.76 -4.00 -30.05
C LEU A 279 -18.07 -4.92 -29.04
N GLN A 280 -16.76 -5.13 -29.23
CA GLN A 280 -15.95 -5.94 -28.32
C GLN A 280 -15.95 -5.35 -26.90
N CYS A 281 -15.79 -4.03 -26.78
CA CYS A 281 -15.82 -3.32 -25.50
C CYS A 281 -17.17 -3.41 -24.79
N MET A 282 -18.28 -3.25 -25.52
CA MET A 282 -19.62 -3.40 -24.95
C MET A 282 -19.90 -4.83 -24.49
N LEU A 283 -19.56 -5.83 -25.31
CA LEU A 283 -19.74 -7.24 -24.92
C LEU A 283 -18.83 -7.62 -23.74
N PHE A 284 -17.57 -7.15 -23.76
CA PHE A 284 -16.63 -7.33 -22.66
C PHE A 284 -17.20 -6.77 -21.37
N ARG A 285 -17.72 -5.53 -21.37
CA ARG A 285 -18.38 -4.91 -20.20
C ARG A 285 -19.57 -5.74 -19.72
N TRP A 286 -20.43 -6.18 -20.64
CA TRP A 286 -21.63 -6.96 -20.34
C TRP A 286 -21.32 -8.27 -19.61
N ILE A 287 -20.24 -8.96 -19.99
CA ILE A 287 -19.82 -10.23 -19.38
C ILE A 287 -18.96 -10.00 -18.13
N PHE A 288 -17.90 -9.20 -18.25
CA PHE A 288 -16.86 -9.12 -17.25
C PHE A 288 -17.24 -8.25 -16.05
N ILE A 289 -18.04 -7.18 -16.21
CA ILE A 289 -18.40 -6.32 -15.07
C ILE A 289 -19.22 -7.10 -14.03
N PRO A 290 -20.33 -7.79 -14.38
CA PRO A 290 -21.10 -8.57 -13.40
C PRO A 290 -20.25 -9.67 -12.75
N TRP A 291 -19.47 -10.41 -13.55
CA TRP A 291 -18.61 -11.48 -13.02
C TRP A 291 -17.52 -10.95 -12.07
N LEU A 292 -16.79 -9.91 -12.47
CA LEU A 292 -15.77 -9.28 -11.61
C LEU A 292 -16.39 -8.65 -10.37
N GLN A 293 -17.60 -8.10 -10.45
CA GLN A 293 -18.30 -7.56 -9.30
C GLN A 293 -18.57 -8.65 -8.25
N GLU A 294 -18.96 -9.86 -8.65
CA GLU A 294 -19.12 -10.99 -7.72
C GLU A 294 -17.80 -11.42 -7.08
N GLU A 295 -16.72 -11.48 -7.85
CA GLU A 295 -15.38 -11.77 -7.32
C GLU A 295 -14.91 -10.70 -6.30
N LEU A 296 -15.23 -9.43 -6.57
CA LEU A 296 -14.95 -8.32 -5.66
C LEU A 296 -15.85 -8.35 -4.41
N ASN A 297 -17.11 -8.79 -4.52
CA ASN A 297 -18.00 -9.02 -3.38
C ASN A 297 -17.41 -10.09 -2.45
N GLY A 298 -16.96 -11.23 -3.01
CA GLY A 298 -16.29 -12.29 -2.24
C GLY A 298 -14.97 -11.82 -1.61
N TYR A 299 -14.19 -10.99 -2.33
CA TYR A 299 -13.01 -10.34 -1.76
C TYR A 299 -13.35 -9.47 -0.55
N ARG A 300 -14.36 -8.60 -0.69
CA ARG A 300 -14.84 -7.69 0.36
C ARG A 300 -15.24 -8.46 1.61
N GLU A 301 -16.10 -9.46 1.45
CA GLU A 301 -16.59 -10.29 2.56
C GLU A 301 -15.44 -10.95 3.31
N ARG A 302 -14.57 -11.67 2.59
CA ARG A 302 -13.40 -12.31 3.19
C ARG A 302 -12.53 -11.31 3.94
N VAL A 303 -12.28 -10.13 3.38
CA VAL A 303 -11.44 -9.11 4.01
C VAL A 303 -12.10 -8.54 5.27
N ASN A 304 -13.42 -8.33 5.25
CA ASN A 304 -14.16 -7.78 6.39
C ASN A 304 -14.27 -8.77 7.56
N TYR A 305 -14.41 -10.07 7.27
CA TYR A 305 -14.48 -11.13 8.29
C TYR A 305 -13.12 -11.71 8.73
N THR A 306 -12.02 -11.31 8.09
CA THR A 306 -10.67 -11.75 8.49
C THR A 306 -10.01 -10.78 9.46
N MET A 307 -9.56 -11.29 10.61
CA MET A 307 -8.78 -10.54 11.58
C MET A 307 -7.50 -9.98 10.96
N LYS A 308 -7.23 -8.70 11.17
CA LYS A 308 -6.00 -8.07 10.68
C LYS A 308 -4.81 -8.45 11.56
N ARG A 309 -3.64 -8.64 10.94
CA ARG A 309 -2.38 -8.84 11.67
C ARG A 309 -2.16 -7.68 12.64
N HIS A 310 -1.77 -8.02 13.86
CA HIS A 310 -1.41 -7.05 14.88
C HIS A 310 -0.21 -6.17 14.45
N ASP A 311 -0.34 -4.87 14.62
CA ASP A 311 0.73 -3.88 14.42
C ASP A 311 0.83 -2.98 15.65
N ARG A 312 1.94 -3.10 16.38
CA ARG A 312 2.21 -2.34 17.61
C ARG A 312 2.22 -0.82 17.42
N HIS A 313 2.33 -0.32 16.19
CA HIS A 313 2.34 1.12 15.89
C HIS A 313 0.97 1.64 15.41
N LYS A 314 -0.04 0.77 15.32
CA LYS A 314 -1.41 1.12 14.95
C LYS A 314 -2.14 1.68 16.17
N VAL A 315 -2.64 2.90 16.04
CA VAL A 315 -3.44 3.59 17.08
C VAL A 315 -4.88 3.08 17.12
N LEU A 316 -5.41 2.68 15.96
CA LEU A 316 -6.78 2.18 15.80
C LEU A 316 -6.92 0.71 16.26
N PRO A 317 -8.11 0.28 16.71
CA PRO A 317 -8.28 -1.01 17.35
C PRO A 317 -7.90 -2.19 16.46
N HIS A 318 -7.49 -3.29 17.10
CA HIS A 318 -7.18 -4.55 16.45
C HIS A 318 -8.40 -5.47 16.55
N GLY A 319 -8.77 -6.11 15.44
CA GLY A 319 -9.92 -6.99 15.42
C GLY A 319 -10.33 -7.40 14.02
N VAL A 320 -11.48 -8.08 13.95
CA VAL A 320 -12.19 -8.37 12.71
C VAL A 320 -12.97 -7.10 12.33
N PRO A 321 -12.73 -6.50 11.15
CA PRO A 321 -13.39 -5.26 10.75
C PRO A 321 -14.92 -5.29 10.89
N GLU A 322 -15.54 -6.41 10.51
CA GLU A 322 -16.99 -6.57 10.58
C GLU A 322 -17.54 -6.52 12.00
N LEU A 323 -16.85 -7.15 12.96
CA LEU A 323 -17.25 -7.17 14.36
C LEU A 323 -17.02 -5.81 15.02
N MET A 324 -15.88 -5.18 14.73
CA MET A 324 -15.60 -3.82 15.22
C MET A 324 -16.64 -2.80 14.74
N PHE A 325 -17.10 -2.94 13.49
CA PHE A 325 -18.09 -2.04 12.90
C PHE A 325 -19.47 -2.19 13.55
N HIS A 326 -19.91 -3.42 13.86
CA HIS A 326 -21.25 -3.69 14.40
C HIS A 326 -21.34 -3.63 15.92
N SER A 327 -20.25 -3.99 16.62
CA SER A 327 -20.16 -4.02 18.08
C SER A 327 -18.96 -3.20 18.58
N PRO A 328 -18.89 -1.89 18.28
CA PRO A 328 -17.74 -1.06 18.67
C PRO A 328 -17.49 -1.01 20.18
N GLN A 329 -18.54 -1.19 20.99
CA GLN A 329 -18.45 -1.18 22.45
C GLN A 329 -17.54 -2.30 22.99
N ASP A 330 -17.53 -3.47 22.33
CA ASP A 330 -16.67 -4.60 22.69
C ASP A 330 -15.17 -4.28 22.49
N TYR A 331 -14.88 -3.24 21.74
CA TYR A 331 -13.53 -2.74 21.44
C TYR A 331 -13.23 -1.40 22.14
N GLY A 332 -14.04 -1.00 23.12
CA GLY A 332 -13.90 0.28 23.82
C GLY A 332 -14.10 1.49 22.93
N ALA A 333 -14.83 1.34 21.81
CA ALA A 333 -15.04 2.37 20.81
C ALA A 333 -16.47 2.91 20.83
N ILE A 334 -16.61 4.16 20.37
CA ILE A 334 -17.91 4.82 20.18
C ILE A 334 -18.38 4.59 18.76
N ASP A 335 -19.69 4.38 18.61
CA ASP A 335 -20.38 4.44 17.33
C ASP A 335 -20.94 5.85 17.11
N PHE A 336 -20.49 6.52 16.05
CA PHE A 336 -20.97 7.83 15.64
C PHE A 336 -22.02 7.78 14.53
N LYS A 337 -22.62 6.61 14.27
CA LYS A 337 -23.67 6.48 13.27
C LYS A 337 -24.79 7.49 13.53
N PHE A 338 -25.29 8.04 12.44
CA PHE A 338 -26.41 8.95 12.44
C PHE A 338 -27.57 8.30 11.69
N MET A 339 -28.63 7.94 12.40
CA MET A 339 -29.80 7.30 11.78
C MET A 339 -30.47 8.24 10.79
N VAL A 340 -30.80 7.74 9.61
CA VAL A 340 -31.41 8.54 8.55
C VAL A 340 -32.89 8.21 8.42
N ASP A 341 -33.72 9.24 8.33
CA ASP A 341 -35.14 9.07 8.02
C ASP A 341 -35.32 8.66 6.56
N LYS A 342 -36.22 7.70 6.32
CA LYS A 342 -36.46 7.17 4.97
C LYS A 342 -36.96 8.24 4.00
N ALA A 343 -37.81 9.16 4.44
CA ALA A 343 -38.30 10.24 3.59
C ALA A 343 -37.18 11.22 3.21
N ALA A 344 -36.26 11.51 4.14
CA ALA A 344 -35.07 12.31 3.82
C ALA A 344 -34.18 11.61 2.78
N LEU A 345 -33.95 10.29 2.93
CA LEU A 345 -33.19 9.51 1.95
C LEU A 345 -33.87 9.46 0.57
N THR A 346 -35.19 9.23 0.53
CA THR A 346 -35.98 9.26 -0.71
C THR A 346 -35.87 10.62 -1.38
N HIS A 347 -36.01 11.71 -0.62
CA HIS A 347 -35.88 13.07 -1.14
C HIS A 347 -34.49 13.33 -1.75
N VAL A 348 -33.42 12.92 -1.06
CA VAL A 348 -32.04 13.06 -1.56
C VAL A 348 -31.82 12.26 -2.85
N ARG A 349 -32.36 11.03 -2.91
CA ARG A 349 -32.31 10.20 -4.12
C ARG A 349 -33.02 10.91 -5.28
N GLU A 350 -34.25 11.38 -5.08
CA GLU A 350 -35.02 12.08 -6.12
C GLU A 350 -34.37 13.41 -6.56
N LEU A 351 -33.71 14.12 -5.64
CA LEU A 351 -33.08 15.40 -5.94
C LEU A 351 -31.80 15.26 -6.76
N TYR A 352 -30.95 14.28 -6.44
CA TYR A 352 -29.61 14.18 -7.02
C TYR A 352 -29.44 13.05 -8.04
N LEU A 353 -30.30 12.02 -8.03
CA LEU A 353 -30.20 10.91 -8.98
C LEU A 353 -31.20 11.05 -10.12
N ASN A 354 -30.69 11.00 -11.35
CA ASN A 354 -31.48 10.72 -12.53
C ASN A 354 -31.50 9.19 -12.77
N THR A 355 -32.51 8.48 -12.28
CA THR A 355 -32.60 7.01 -12.40
C THR A 355 -32.63 6.49 -13.83
N GLY A 356 -32.92 7.35 -14.83
CA GLY A 356 -32.87 7.02 -16.25
C GLY A 356 -31.52 7.30 -16.92
N HIS A 357 -30.49 7.69 -16.16
CA HIS A 357 -29.21 8.09 -16.71
C HIS A 357 -28.48 6.91 -17.39
N PRO A 358 -27.98 7.06 -18.64
CA PRO A 358 -27.36 5.97 -19.41
C PRO A 358 -26.14 5.31 -18.75
N VAL A 359 -25.43 6.03 -17.87
CA VAL A 359 -24.30 5.46 -17.09
C VAL A 359 -24.67 4.20 -16.31
N PHE A 360 -25.94 4.04 -15.91
CA PHE A 360 -26.40 2.86 -15.17
C PHE A 360 -26.60 1.63 -16.07
N ASP A 361 -26.66 1.82 -17.39
CA ASP A 361 -26.73 0.73 -18.35
C ASP A 361 -25.30 0.24 -18.68
N LEU A 362 -25.07 -1.07 -18.60
CA LEU A 362 -23.80 -1.69 -19.02
C LEU A 362 -23.55 -1.50 -20.52
N VAL A 363 -24.64 -1.63 -21.28
CA VAL A 363 -24.71 -1.48 -22.72
C VAL A 363 -26.08 -0.86 -23.09
N PRO A 364 -26.18 -0.16 -24.22
CA PRO A 364 -27.44 0.40 -24.68
C PRO A 364 -28.56 -0.66 -24.77
N ARG A 365 -29.79 -0.30 -24.36
CA ARG A 365 -30.91 -1.25 -24.25
C ARG A 365 -31.19 -2.09 -25.51
N PRO A 366 -31.14 -1.54 -26.74
CA PRO A 366 -31.33 -2.36 -27.95
C PRO A 366 -30.27 -3.44 -28.11
N LEU A 367 -29.01 -3.12 -27.80
CA LEU A 367 -27.91 -4.09 -27.83
C LEU A 367 -28.05 -5.11 -26.71
N ASN A 368 -28.46 -4.68 -25.50
CA ASN A 368 -28.66 -5.59 -24.36
C ASN A 368 -29.64 -6.71 -24.69
N GLY A 369 -30.78 -6.38 -25.31
CA GLY A 369 -31.77 -7.38 -25.73
C GLY A 369 -31.21 -8.40 -26.71
N HIS A 370 -30.33 -7.96 -27.61
CA HIS A 370 -29.71 -8.84 -28.59
C HIS A 370 -28.63 -9.75 -27.99
N ILE A 371 -27.81 -9.23 -27.07
CA ILE A 371 -26.84 -10.03 -26.32
C ILE A 371 -27.56 -11.09 -25.48
N GLU A 372 -28.63 -10.72 -24.78
CA GLU A 372 -29.46 -11.65 -24.00
C GLU A 372 -30.06 -12.78 -24.84
N GLU A 373 -30.56 -12.48 -26.04
CA GLU A 373 -31.07 -13.49 -26.98
C GLU A 373 -29.97 -14.46 -27.41
N CYS A 374 -28.78 -13.95 -27.76
CA CYS A 374 -27.63 -14.78 -28.10
C CYS A 374 -27.19 -15.65 -26.94
N TYR A 375 -27.11 -15.08 -25.73
CA TYR A 375 -26.73 -15.80 -24.52
C TYR A 375 -27.76 -16.86 -24.12
N HIS A 376 -29.05 -16.60 -24.36
CA HIS A 376 -30.11 -17.59 -24.19
C HIS A 376 -29.96 -18.76 -25.17
N ARG A 377 -29.65 -18.51 -26.44
CA ARG A 377 -29.39 -19.57 -27.44
C ARG A 377 -28.18 -20.44 -27.10
N LEU A 378 -27.18 -19.88 -26.42
CA LEU A 378 -26.03 -20.63 -25.89
C LEU A 378 -26.36 -21.45 -24.63
N GLY A 379 -27.60 -21.39 -24.13
CA GLY A 379 -28.02 -22.11 -22.94
C GLY A 379 -27.64 -21.46 -21.62
N ARG A 380 -27.29 -20.15 -21.62
CA ARG A 380 -26.88 -19.38 -20.44
C ARG A 380 -25.77 -20.06 -19.63
N PRO A 381 -24.61 -20.37 -20.25
CA PRO A 381 -23.52 -21.05 -19.58
C PRO A 381 -23.00 -20.23 -18.39
N ALA A 382 -22.66 -20.90 -17.28
CA ALA A 382 -22.13 -20.20 -16.12
C ALA A 382 -20.80 -19.49 -16.46
N ILE A 383 -20.76 -18.17 -16.21
CA ILE A 383 -19.56 -17.36 -16.38
C ILE A 383 -18.65 -17.59 -15.17
N THR A 384 -17.49 -18.18 -15.43
CA THR A 384 -16.47 -18.49 -14.41
C THR A 384 -15.11 -18.06 -14.92
N ARG A 385 -14.11 -18.04 -14.04
CA ARG A 385 -12.72 -17.71 -14.39
C ARG A 385 -12.19 -18.51 -15.59
N SER A 386 -12.55 -19.79 -15.71
CA SER A 386 -12.09 -20.66 -16.80
C SER A 386 -12.94 -20.58 -18.07
N SER A 387 -14.19 -20.13 -17.98
CA SER A 387 -15.13 -20.09 -19.12
C SER A 387 -15.38 -18.69 -19.67
N VAL A 388 -15.01 -17.62 -18.96
CA VAL A 388 -15.40 -16.24 -19.29
C VAL A 388 -14.96 -15.81 -20.69
N TRP A 389 -13.75 -16.19 -21.12
CA TRP A 389 -13.27 -15.87 -22.47
C TRP A 389 -13.93 -16.71 -23.56
N ASP A 390 -14.15 -18.01 -23.30
CA ASP A 390 -14.83 -18.88 -24.26
C ASP A 390 -16.26 -18.39 -24.52
N ILE A 391 -17.00 -18.05 -23.45
CA ILE A 391 -18.35 -17.49 -23.54
C ILE A 391 -18.33 -16.14 -24.27
N TYR A 392 -17.34 -15.29 -23.98
CA TYR A 392 -17.16 -14.02 -24.69
C TYR A 392 -16.94 -14.23 -26.20
N LEU A 393 -16.10 -15.17 -26.59
CA LEU A 393 -15.81 -15.47 -27.99
C LEU A 393 -17.04 -16.07 -28.70
N ASP A 394 -17.74 -17.00 -28.06
CA ASP A 394 -18.96 -17.61 -28.59
C ASP A 394 -20.05 -16.55 -28.81
N LEU A 395 -20.23 -15.65 -27.86
CA LEU A 395 -21.17 -14.53 -27.98
C LEU A 395 -20.74 -13.54 -29.06
N LEU A 396 -19.46 -13.20 -29.14
CA LEU A 396 -18.95 -12.28 -30.16
C LEU A 396 -19.21 -12.85 -31.56
N HIS A 397 -18.93 -14.14 -31.76
CA HIS A 397 -19.18 -14.84 -33.01
C HIS A 397 -20.69 -14.93 -33.32
N ALA A 398 -21.53 -15.22 -32.32
CA ALA A 398 -22.99 -15.26 -32.49
C ALA A 398 -23.57 -13.89 -32.89
N LEU A 399 -23.06 -12.82 -32.28
CA LEU A 399 -23.47 -11.45 -32.60
C LEU A 399 -23.03 -11.08 -34.02
N GLN A 400 -21.76 -11.28 -34.38
CA GLN A 400 -21.21 -10.93 -35.70
C GLN A 400 -21.95 -11.62 -36.86
N ASN A 401 -22.47 -12.83 -36.65
CA ASN A 401 -23.24 -13.56 -37.66
C ASN A 401 -24.71 -13.11 -37.74
N HIS A 402 -25.20 -12.28 -36.84
CA HIS A 402 -26.55 -11.76 -36.88
C HIS A 402 -26.64 -10.52 -37.78
N THR A 403 -27.42 -10.60 -38.86
CA THR A 403 -27.54 -9.62 -39.96
C THR A 403 -28.03 -8.21 -39.56
N LEU A 404 -28.24 -7.93 -38.27
CA LEU A 404 -28.86 -6.70 -37.74
C LEU A 404 -27.91 -5.78 -36.94
N LEU A 405 -26.62 -6.10 -36.85
CA LEU A 405 -25.63 -5.27 -36.12
C LEU A 405 -25.37 -3.84 -36.67
N PRO A 406 -25.45 -3.55 -37.99
CA PRO A 406 -25.02 -2.24 -38.51
C PRO A 406 -25.83 -1.02 -38.02
N PRO A 407 -27.18 -1.01 -37.96
CA PRO A 407 -27.93 0.19 -37.57
C PRO A 407 -27.87 0.51 -36.06
N VAL A 408 -27.55 -0.48 -35.23
CA VAL A 408 -27.52 -0.33 -33.77
C VAL A 408 -26.25 0.36 -33.31
N LEU A 409 -25.09 0.06 -33.92
CA LEU A 409 -23.80 0.66 -33.56
C LEU A 409 -23.68 2.12 -34.02
N ASP A 410 -24.24 2.47 -35.18
CA ASP A 410 -24.22 3.84 -35.74
C ASP A 410 -25.14 4.83 -34.98
N SER A 411 -26.06 4.32 -34.15
CA SER A 411 -26.98 5.13 -33.34
C SER A 411 -26.58 5.26 -31.87
N LEU A 412 -25.42 4.70 -31.48
CA LEU A 412 -24.95 4.78 -30.10
C LEU A 412 -24.26 6.13 -29.86
N PRO A 413 -24.62 6.86 -28.79
CA PRO A 413 -23.87 8.06 -28.42
C PRO A 413 -22.41 7.67 -28.16
N VAL A 414 -21.52 8.29 -28.94
CA VAL A 414 -20.07 8.03 -28.95
C VAL A 414 -19.42 8.36 -27.60
N ASP A 415 -20.07 9.21 -26.79
CA ASP A 415 -19.64 9.58 -25.44
C ASP A 415 -20.77 9.31 -24.43
N ILE A 416 -20.67 8.21 -23.68
CA ILE A 416 -21.52 7.95 -22.49
C ILE A 416 -21.02 8.79 -21.29
N ASP A 417 -19.82 9.35 -21.37
CA ASP A 417 -19.28 10.36 -20.45
C ASP A 417 -19.82 11.76 -20.82
N VAL A 418 -21.15 11.89 -20.96
CA VAL A 418 -21.78 13.23 -20.96
C VAL A 418 -21.42 13.87 -19.62
N ASP A 419 -20.83 15.07 -19.66
CA ASP A 419 -20.42 15.87 -18.50
C ASP A 419 -21.66 16.36 -17.72
N ASP A 420 -22.39 15.43 -17.12
CA ASP A 420 -23.53 15.66 -16.24
C ASP A 420 -23.00 15.95 -14.83
N SER A 421 -22.22 17.04 -14.74
CA SER A 421 -21.66 17.52 -13.49
C SER A 421 -22.78 17.90 -12.52
N LEU A 422 -22.84 17.23 -11.37
CA LEU A 422 -23.67 17.65 -10.26
C LEU A 422 -23.00 18.85 -9.58
N PRO A 423 -23.56 20.07 -9.60
CA PRO A 423 -22.91 21.21 -8.96
C PRO A 423 -22.82 20.99 -7.45
N LEU A 424 -21.68 21.33 -6.86
CA LEU A 424 -21.51 21.30 -5.41
C LEU A 424 -22.43 22.34 -4.75
N LEU A 425 -23.06 21.99 -3.63
CA LEU A 425 -23.91 22.90 -2.86
C LEU A 425 -23.17 24.20 -2.52
N GLY A 426 -23.74 25.33 -2.97
CA GLY A 426 -23.21 26.66 -2.69
C GLY A 426 -23.36 27.08 -1.24
N GLY A 427 -22.53 28.03 -0.80
CA GLY A 427 -22.66 28.67 0.52
C GLY A 427 -22.19 27.83 1.72
N GLN A 428 -21.67 26.62 1.49
CA GLN A 428 -21.20 25.72 2.55
C GLN A 428 -19.73 26.00 2.92
N ARG A 429 -19.43 26.11 4.21
CA ARG A 429 -18.06 26.26 4.72
C ARG A 429 -17.45 24.89 5.01
N GLU A 430 -16.22 24.66 4.56
CA GLU A 430 -15.46 23.44 4.89
C GLU A 430 -15.22 23.35 6.41
N LEU A 431 -15.24 22.12 6.95
CA LEU A 431 -14.90 21.87 8.35
C LEU A 431 -13.44 22.24 8.64
N PRO A 432 -13.13 22.72 9.85
CA PRO A 432 -11.77 23.10 10.21
C PRO A 432 -10.79 21.94 10.05
N PHE A 433 -9.58 22.25 9.57
CA PHE A 433 -8.46 21.33 9.50
C PHE A 433 -7.32 21.83 10.39
N LYS A 434 -7.13 21.21 11.55
CA LYS A 434 -6.02 21.54 12.47
C LYS A 434 -4.98 20.42 12.45
N LYS A 435 -3.82 20.70 11.85
CA LYS A 435 -2.64 19.86 12.01
C LYS A 435 -2.08 20.09 13.42
N ARG A 436 -2.07 19.06 14.26
CA ARG A 436 -1.48 19.17 15.61
C ARG A 436 0.04 19.16 15.54
N LYS A 437 0.68 19.74 16.55
CA LYS A 437 2.15 19.89 16.65
C LYS A 437 2.87 18.53 16.78
N ASP A 438 2.18 17.53 17.33
CA ASP A 438 2.58 16.12 17.50
C ASP A 438 2.53 15.30 16.18
N GLY A 439 2.12 15.89 15.06
CA GLY A 439 1.98 15.22 13.76
C GLY A 439 0.67 14.45 13.55
N TYR A 440 -0.22 14.41 14.54
CA TYR A 440 -1.56 13.83 14.41
C TYR A 440 -2.49 14.77 13.64
N CYS A 441 -3.29 14.22 12.73
CA CYS A 441 -4.31 14.95 11.98
C CYS A 441 -5.65 14.28 12.26
N TYR A 442 -6.54 14.98 12.98
CA TYR A 442 -7.92 14.52 13.12
C TYR A 442 -8.70 14.82 11.84
N MET A 443 -9.34 13.78 11.31
CA MET A 443 -10.05 13.85 10.02
C MET A 443 -11.56 13.63 10.15
N GLY A 444 -12.05 13.28 11.33
CA GLY A 444 -13.46 12.98 11.54
C GLY A 444 -14.37 14.21 11.68
N GLY A 445 -15.63 13.93 11.99
CA GLY A 445 -16.70 14.92 12.14
C GLY A 445 -17.00 15.31 13.58
N ALA A 446 -16.56 14.54 14.57
CA ALA A 446 -16.85 14.80 15.99
C ALA A 446 -16.44 16.21 16.42
N GLY A 447 -17.28 16.83 17.24
CA GLY A 447 -17.10 18.20 17.71
C GLY A 447 -17.07 19.25 16.58
N GLY A 448 -17.82 19.04 15.50
CA GLY A 448 -17.80 19.94 14.33
C GLY A 448 -16.45 19.91 13.60
N GLY A 449 -15.80 18.75 13.58
CA GLY A 449 -14.48 18.56 12.99
C GLY A 449 -13.30 19.01 13.86
N LEU A 450 -13.53 19.33 15.13
CA LEU A 450 -12.50 19.67 16.11
C LEU A 450 -12.04 18.48 16.98
N GLY A 451 -12.75 17.36 16.90
CA GLY A 451 -12.50 16.16 17.69
C GLY A 451 -13.29 16.13 19.00
N LEU A 452 -13.05 15.10 19.81
CA LEU A 452 -13.68 14.98 21.13
C LEU A 452 -13.08 16.04 22.06
N GLY A 453 -13.94 16.87 22.66
CA GLY A 453 -13.53 17.88 23.64
C GLY A 453 -13.04 17.23 24.95
N LYS A 454 -12.29 18.00 25.75
CA LYS A 454 -11.65 17.54 27.01
C LYS A 454 -12.65 16.89 27.99
N LEU A 455 -13.84 17.48 28.11
CA LEU A 455 -14.95 16.96 28.93
C LEU A 455 -15.51 15.63 28.44
N LEU A 456 -15.54 15.39 27.13
CA LEU A 456 -16.07 14.15 26.56
C LEU A 456 -15.04 13.01 26.71
N LEU A 457 -13.75 13.29 26.53
CA LEU A 457 -12.65 12.34 26.77
C LEU A 457 -12.67 11.81 28.21
N ILE A 458 -12.81 12.71 29.19
CA ILE A 458 -12.90 12.35 30.62
C ILE A 458 -14.12 11.47 30.90
N ARG A 459 -15.27 11.78 30.29
CA ARG A 459 -16.52 11.02 30.46
C ARG A 459 -16.47 9.61 29.84
N LEU A 460 -15.56 9.39 28.91
CA LEU A 460 -15.35 8.13 28.20
C LEU A 460 -14.23 7.26 28.82
N GLY A 461 -13.64 7.70 29.93
CA GLY A 461 -12.53 6.97 30.57
C GLY A 461 -11.24 6.96 29.75
N LEU A 462 -11.15 7.76 28.68
CA LEU A 462 -9.97 7.85 27.83
C LEU A 462 -9.03 8.91 28.42
N ASN A 463 -7.92 8.46 29.00
CA ASN A 463 -6.97 9.34 29.65
C ASN A 463 -6.09 10.04 28.59
N GLU A 464 -5.85 11.35 28.72
CA GLU A 464 -4.93 12.07 27.81
C GLU A 464 -3.58 11.35 27.75
N ALA A 465 -3.03 10.89 28.88
CA ALA A 465 -1.73 10.23 28.94
C ALA A 465 -1.61 8.89 28.19
N GLU A 466 -2.71 8.16 27.96
CA GLU A 466 -2.67 6.87 27.23
C GLU A 466 -2.72 7.04 25.70
N ILE A 467 -3.33 8.15 25.24
CA ILE A 467 -3.34 8.57 23.83
C ILE A 467 -2.10 9.42 23.52
N PHE A 468 -1.57 10.12 24.53
CA PHE A 468 -0.44 11.06 24.49
C PHE A 468 0.67 10.57 25.45
N SER A 469 1.31 9.45 25.14
CA SER A 469 2.65 9.18 25.68
C SER A 469 3.69 9.83 24.80
N ASP A 470 4.28 10.91 25.31
CA ASP A 470 5.58 11.40 24.88
C ASP A 470 6.62 10.36 25.32
N ASP A 471 7.00 9.48 24.40
CA ASP A 471 8.24 8.71 24.52
C ASP A 471 9.14 9.06 23.33
N ASP A 472 9.46 10.35 23.24
CA ASP A 472 10.72 10.82 22.67
C ASP A 472 11.78 10.73 23.79
N ARG A 473 12.23 9.51 24.10
CA ARG A 473 13.61 9.35 24.58
C ARG A 473 14.52 9.39 23.36
N VAL A 474 14.97 10.62 23.12
CA VAL A 474 16.16 10.91 22.33
C VAL A 474 17.34 10.24 23.05
N ASP A 475 17.68 9.01 22.69
CA ASP A 475 19.02 8.48 22.93
C ASP A 475 19.96 9.07 21.87
N GLU A 476 20.31 10.35 22.06
CA GLU A 476 21.61 10.84 21.67
C GLU A 476 22.57 10.48 22.80
N LEU A 477 23.54 9.61 22.53
CA LEU A 477 24.96 9.86 22.81
C LEU A 477 25.82 8.68 22.30
N ASP A 478 26.90 9.09 21.63
CA ASP A 478 28.21 8.46 21.48
C ASP A 478 28.42 7.32 20.46
N ASP A 479 28.93 7.75 19.30
CA ASP A 479 29.98 7.06 18.57
C ASP A 479 31.18 6.77 19.51
N VAL A 480 31.48 5.49 19.76
CA VAL A 480 32.86 5.04 20.02
C VAL A 480 33.08 3.74 19.24
N GLU A 481 34.01 3.83 18.29
CA GLU A 481 34.65 2.69 17.67
C GLU A 481 35.32 1.80 18.73
N GLY A 482 35.07 0.50 18.66
CA GLY A 482 35.83 -0.52 19.39
C GLY A 482 36.12 -1.69 18.46
N GLU A 483 37.25 -1.64 17.77
CA GLU A 483 37.91 -2.84 17.25
C GLU A 483 38.18 -3.79 18.42
N LEU A 484 37.65 -5.02 18.39
CA LEU A 484 38.20 -6.13 19.16
C LEU A 484 38.22 -7.40 18.31
N ASP A 485 39.43 -7.62 17.80
CA ASP A 485 40.04 -8.85 17.37
C ASP A 485 40.09 -9.84 18.55
N VAL A 486 39.50 -11.03 18.47
CA VAL A 486 39.94 -12.16 19.32
C VAL A 486 39.78 -13.49 18.59
N MET A 487 40.90 -14.20 18.56
CA MET A 487 41.14 -15.53 18.00
C MET A 487 40.46 -16.64 18.81
N GLU A 488 40.23 -17.77 18.14
CA GLU A 488 39.98 -19.07 18.78
C GLU A 488 41.14 -19.48 19.69
N GLU A 489 40.82 -20.03 20.86
CA GLU A 489 41.48 -21.23 21.41
C GLU A 489 40.58 -21.79 22.55
N GLY A 490 40.18 -23.06 22.43
CA GLY A 490 39.84 -23.91 23.59
C GLY A 490 41.05 -24.77 23.97
N PRO A 491 40.93 -25.83 24.81
CA PRO A 491 39.76 -26.30 25.56
C PRO A 491 40.05 -26.71 27.04
N ASN A 492 39.01 -27.25 27.70
CA ASN A 492 38.97 -28.10 28.91
C ASN A 492 39.24 -27.43 30.28
N VAL A 493 38.31 -27.59 31.25
CA VAL A 493 38.18 -28.71 32.19
C VAL A 493 36.94 -28.47 33.10
N VAL A 494 36.30 -29.57 33.47
CA VAL A 494 35.11 -29.78 34.32
C VAL A 494 35.41 -29.52 35.82
N VAL A 495 34.35 -29.32 36.65
CA VAL A 495 34.17 -29.64 38.10
C VAL A 495 33.35 -28.49 38.74
N SER A 496 32.02 -28.59 38.83
CA SER A 496 31.18 -29.19 39.90
C SER A 496 31.07 -28.35 41.18
N ASP A 497 29.80 -28.04 41.51
CA ASP A 497 29.13 -27.83 42.81
C ASP A 497 29.96 -27.36 44.02
N PHE A 498 29.44 -26.38 44.78
CA PHE A 498 29.15 -26.54 46.21
C PHE A 498 28.35 -25.34 46.76
N SER A 499 27.54 -25.68 47.75
CA SER A 499 26.50 -24.95 48.46
C SER A 499 27.01 -24.18 49.69
N ASP A 500 26.06 -23.51 50.35
CA ASP A 500 26.00 -23.13 51.78
C ASP A 500 26.87 -21.94 52.21
N GLU A 501 26.33 -20.83 52.72
CA GLU A 501 25.56 -20.53 53.95
C GLU A 501 26.41 -19.55 54.78
N GLU A 502 25.74 -18.91 55.74
CA GLU A 502 26.18 -17.98 56.79
C GLU A 502 25.86 -16.50 56.50
N VAL A 503 24.78 -15.92 57.06
CA VAL A 503 24.28 -15.83 58.45
C VAL A 503 24.99 -14.72 59.26
N ASP A 504 24.13 -14.02 60.00
CA ASP A 504 24.36 -13.12 61.12
C ASP A 504 24.69 -11.63 60.85
N ASP A 505 24.14 -10.68 61.61
CA ASP A 505 22.94 -10.64 62.46
C ASP A 505 22.75 -9.18 62.91
N ASN A 506 21.59 -8.93 63.51
CA ASN A 506 21.24 -7.84 64.41
C ASN A 506 20.88 -6.43 63.88
N ASP A 507 19.95 -5.70 64.49
CA ASP A 507 18.74 -5.92 65.33
C ASP A 507 18.28 -4.48 65.71
N SER A 508 17.10 -4.41 66.32
CA SER A 508 16.38 -3.28 66.91
C SER A 508 15.36 -2.63 65.96
N SER A 509 14.09 -3.08 65.95
CA SER A 509 13.02 -2.88 66.97
C SER A 509 12.61 -1.40 67.07
N ARG A 510 11.35 -1.00 67.19
CA ARG A 510 10.04 -1.63 67.40
C ARG A 510 8.99 -0.49 67.38
N ASP A 511 7.72 -0.89 67.24
CA ASP A 511 6.52 -0.22 67.77
C ASP A 511 6.04 1.09 67.11
N GLU A 512 4.75 1.37 66.90
CA GLU A 512 3.50 0.64 67.18
C GLU A 512 2.33 1.34 66.46
N SER A 513 1.33 0.53 66.08
CA SER A 513 -0.12 0.80 66.08
C SER A 513 -0.75 1.96 65.27
N GLY A 514 -1.75 1.59 64.45
CA GLY A 514 -2.72 2.50 63.82
C GLY A 514 -3.37 1.91 62.59
#